data_AF-A0A2N2BI62-F1
#
_entry.id   AF-A0A2N2BI62-F1
#
_cell.length_a   1.000
_cell.length_b   1.000
_cell.length_c   1.000
_cell.angle_alpha   90.00
_cell.angle_beta   90.00
_cell.angle_gamma   90.00
#
_symmetry.space_group_name_H-M   'P 1'
#
loop_
_entity.id
_entity.type
_entity.pdbx_description
1 polymer ?
#
loop_
_entity_poly.entity_id
_entity_poly.type
_entity_poly.pdbx_seq_one_letter_code
_entity_poly.pdbx_strand_id
1 'polypeptide(L)'
;MNVKDDKKGVDLDLTEDKTSFIDALTTDEIVKVTKIYYFMRVWRKTMNKVLSWMVLIGLIILLTACKSEETKAVEETISNLGSVTEESYSLIQEARVAYEQLSEKDKKAVSNISNLEKAELAYNTILANEVDVLITKIGPVNDESKEEIDFARTEYDKLTNVQASLVANFGELLDAEEAYDTYIVNRAIGALNALQNIAPEDAEGIEDAEYIYTKLSDKQKSQVTDEVGNVHELLQNTKVDIVNQLIARITYTKNEPSVDDLMTMMHAIRIFTELEDTAQGQVEKYKTLEKAINGYITYRDKRAKTDELYRRQEYINQCQSIAFNELILYPKSYKGQQLAIDIEVLGIEKGLLMMQDRLAAVMIGREDVLELKDGRKVGEPIIAVGDTFTVYGTFEGTTTMTVKEDGSGLFGTKFLEKVKEKYEIPVVEIVYTSIDNIGVIAEGNPNAKDVGLDKEVEDLKYQLDELIDQMQ
;
A
#
# COMPACT_ATOMS: atom_id res chain seq x y z
N MET A 1 45.94 64.05 35.54
CA MET A 1 46.34 65.42 35.93
C MET A 1 47.12 66.01 34.77
N ASN A 2 46.47 66.89 34.01
CA ASN A 2 47.08 67.51 32.83
C ASN A 2 47.93 68.71 33.27
N VAL A 3 49.05 68.86 32.56
CA VAL A 3 50.14 69.79 32.79
C VAL A 3 49.62 71.23 32.71
N LYS A 4 49.89 72.01 33.75
CA LYS A 4 49.59 73.45 33.81
C LYS A 4 50.50 74.23 32.87
N ASP A 5 49.88 75.24 32.27
CA ASP A 5 50.47 76.40 31.60
C ASP A 5 51.80 76.86 32.21
N ASP A 6 52.80 77.04 31.35
CA ASP A 6 53.90 77.98 31.57
C ASP A 6 54.25 78.65 30.22
N LYS A 7 53.37 79.55 29.77
CA LYS A 7 53.76 80.62 28.86
C LYS A 7 54.03 81.87 29.69
N LYS A 8 55.27 82.00 30.17
CA LYS A 8 55.84 83.28 30.56
C LYS A 8 55.77 84.22 29.35
N GLY A 9 54.83 85.16 29.40
CA GLY A 9 54.88 86.34 28.58
C GLY A 9 56.17 87.08 28.87
N VAL A 10 57.03 87.20 27.88
CA VAL A 10 58.05 88.24 27.88
C VAL A 10 57.31 89.51 27.50
N ASP A 11 56.94 90.27 28.53
CA ASP A 11 56.52 91.65 28.40
C ASP A 11 57.74 92.43 27.90
N LEU A 12 57.81 92.62 26.59
CA LEU A 12 58.74 93.58 25.98
C LEU A 12 58.11 94.95 26.18
N ASP A 13 58.45 95.55 27.32
CA ASP A 13 58.22 96.95 27.62
C ASP A 13 58.88 97.80 26.52
N LEU A 14 58.06 98.25 25.57
CA LEU A 14 58.44 99.09 24.44
C LEU A 14 58.17 100.57 24.77
N THR A 15 58.49 101.00 25.99
CA THR A 15 58.60 102.42 26.33
C THR A 15 60.05 102.83 26.54
N GLU A 16 60.88 102.68 25.52
CA GLU A 16 62.02 103.59 25.36
C GLU A 16 62.47 103.64 23.90
N ASP A 17 62.51 104.87 23.40
CA ASP A 17 63.21 105.32 22.21
C ASP A 17 62.77 104.80 20.83
N LYS A 18 61.57 105.23 20.38
CA LYS A 18 61.18 105.17 18.96
C LYS A 18 61.51 106.44 18.18
N THR A 19 62.18 107.40 18.81
CA THR A 19 62.46 108.72 18.23
C THR A 19 63.85 108.82 17.59
N SER A 20 64.78 107.91 17.88
CA SER A 20 66.16 108.00 17.35
C SER A 20 66.42 107.27 16.01
N PHE A 21 65.45 106.53 15.45
CA PHE A 21 65.64 105.81 14.17
C PHE A 21 64.98 106.49 12.96
N ILE A 22 64.11 107.47 13.16
CA ILE A 22 63.34 108.12 12.08
C ILE A 22 64.11 109.30 11.45
N ASP A 23 65.02 109.94 12.18
CA ASP A 23 65.76 111.12 11.70
C ASP A 23 66.93 110.80 10.76
N ALA A 24 67.23 109.52 10.51
CA ALA A 24 68.30 109.08 9.62
C ALA A 24 67.82 108.44 8.31
N LEU A 25 66.51 108.34 8.08
CA LEU A 25 65.95 107.69 6.89
C LEU A 25 65.32 108.72 5.95
N THR A 26 65.70 108.66 4.69
CA THR A 26 65.08 109.50 3.65
C THR A 26 63.60 109.15 3.49
N THR A 27 62.78 110.09 3.03
CA THR A 27 61.32 109.90 2.89
C THR A 27 60.97 108.67 2.03
N ASP A 28 61.84 108.28 1.09
CA ASP A 28 61.69 107.09 0.25
C ASP A 28 61.92 105.76 1.01
N GLU A 29 62.80 105.75 2.01
CA GLU A 29 63.09 104.57 2.83
C GLU A 29 61.98 104.30 3.84
N ILE A 30 61.39 105.34 4.43
CA ILE A 30 60.20 105.21 5.29
C ILE A 30 59.02 104.65 4.50
N VAL A 31 58.79 105.12 3.26
CA VAL A 31 57.73 104.59 2.39
C VAL A 31 57.97 103.11 2.04
N LYS A 32 59.22 102.71 1.79
CA LYS A 32 59.58 101.30 1.54
C LYS A 32 59.32 100.42 2.77
N VAL A 33 59.79 100.82 3.95
CA VAL A 33 59.58 100.07 5.19
C VAL A 33 58.09 99.97 5.53
N THR A 34 57.32 101.04 5.33
CA THR A 34 55.87 101.04 5.58
C THR A 34 55.12 100.15 4.59
N LYS A 35 55.51 100.16 3.30
CA LYS A 35 54.96 99.24 2.28
C LYS A 35 55.30 97.79 2.59
N ILE A 36 56.53 97.50 3.02
CA ILE A 36 56.95 96.15 3.42
C ILE A 36 56.18 95.69 4.65
N TYR A 37 56.01 96.56 5.66
CA TYR A 37 55.24 96.24 6.86
C TYR A 37 53.76 95.98 6.52
N TYR A 38 53.15 96.80 5.66
CA TYR A 38 51.76 96.60 5.23
C TYR A 38 51.61 95.33 4.39
N PHE A 39 52.56 95.06 3.49
CA PHE A 39 52.62 93.83 2.71
C PHE A 39 52.77 92.60 3.61
N MET A 40 53.70 92.62 4.57
CA MET A 40 53.88 91.55 5.55
C MET A 40 52.64 91.37 6.43
N ARG A 41 51.97 92.45 6.84
CA ARG A 41 50.74 92.39 7.65
C ARG A 41 49.57 91.80 6.86
N VAL A 42 49.39 92.20 5.60
CA VAL A 42 48.37 91.65 4.70
C VAL A 42 48.68 90.18 4.39
N TRP A 43 49.94 89.87 4.04
CA TRP A 43 50.41 88.52 3.74
C TRP A 43 50.26 87.56 4.92
N ARG A 44 50.54 88.01 6.15
CA ARG A 44 50.31 87.24 7.38
C ARG A 44 48.81 86.95 7.60
N LYS A 45 47.94 87.92 7.31
CA LYS A 45 46.49 87.78 7.49
C LYS A 45 45.87 86.88 6.42
N THR A 46 46.39 86.90 5.19
CA THR A 46 45.98 85.98 4.11
C THR A 46 46.57 84.58 4.31
N MET A 47 47.84 84.43 4.67
CA MET A 47 48.46 83.15 5.02
C MET A 47 47.73 82.46 6.18
N ASN A 48 47.37 83.17 7.25
CA ASN A 48 46.61 82.57 8.35
C ASN A 48 45.22 82.09 7.93
N LYS A 49 44.56 82.79 6.99
CA LYS A 49 43.27 82.33 6.43
C LYS A 49 43.44 81.10 5.54
N VAL A 50 44.49 81.04 4.72
CA VAL A 50 44.81 79.88 3.88
C VAL A 50 45.19 78.67 4.74
N LEU A 51 46.03 78.86 5.76
CA LEU A 51 46.42 77.80 6.70
C LEU A 51 45.21 77.29 7.49
N SER A 52 44.32 78.20 7.91
CA SER A 52 43.07 77.83 8.58
C SER A 52 42.12 77.05 7.66
N TRP A 53 42.03 77.41 6.38
CA TRP A 53 41.26 76.65 5.38
C TRP A 53 41.88 75.29 5.10
N MET A 54 43.21 75.18 5.02
CA MET A 54 43.90 73.90 4.86
C MET A 54 43.73 72.98 6.07
N VAL A 55 43.76 73.51 7.29
CA VAL A 55 43.48 72.74 8.50
C VAL A 55 42.01 72.30 8.52
N LEU A 56 41.07 73.16 8.10
CA LEU A 56 39.66 72.80 8.03
C LEU A 56 39.39 71.73 6.96
N ILE A 57 39.98 71.85 5.77
CA ILE A 57 39.92 70.85 4.69
C ILE A 57 40.59 69.55 5.14
N GLY A 58 41.75 69.62 5.79
CA GLY A 58 42.43 68.47 6.38
C GLY A 58 41.59 67.78 7.46
N LEU A 59 40.90 68.54 8.31
CA LEU A 59 39.97 68.00 9.30
C LEU A 59 38.72 67.38 8.65
N ILE A 60 38.18 67.99 7.60
CA ILE A 60 37.03 67.48 6.83
C ILE A 60 37.42 66.20 6.08
N ILE A 61 38.64 66.11 5.54
CA ILE A 61 39.20 64.91 4.93
C ILE A 61 39.45 63.82 5.98
N LEU A 62 39.94 64.18 7.18
CA LEU A 62 40.11 63.25 8.31
C LEU A 62 38.77 62.76 8.89
N LEU A 63 37.75 63.62 8.93
CA LEU A 63 36.40 63.28 9.41
C LEU A 63 35.59 62.46 8.41
N THR A 64 35.92 62.50 7.11
CA THR A 64 35.25 61.70 6.07
C THR A 64 35.84 60.31 5.89
N ALA A 65 37.00 60.01 6.49
CA ALA A 65 37.75 58.75 6.33
C ALA A 65 37.53 57.70 7.45
N CYS A 66 36.81 58.02 8.53
CA CYS A 66 36.53 57.04 9.58
C CYS A 66 35.35 56.15 9.18
N LYS A 67 35.61 54.85 9.05
CA LYS A 67 34.62 53.80 8.81
C LYS A 67 33.62 53.72 9.96
N SER A 68 32.32 53.60 9.66
CA SER A 68 31.27 53.55 10.68
C SER A 68 31.37 52.28 11.53
N GLU A 69 30.82 52.30 12.75
CA GLU A 69 30.84 51.14 13.64
C GLU A 69 29.98 50.02 13.09
N GLU A 70 28.87 50.37 12.43
CA GLU A 70 27.99 49.44 11.73
C GLU A 70 28.73 48.73 10.59
N THR A 71 29.58 49.44 9.84
CA THR A 71 30.39 48.82 8.78
C THR A 71 31.36 47.80 9.36
N LYS A 72 32.03 48.11 10.48
CA LYS A 72 32.97 47.16 11.13
C LYS A 72 32.24 45.92 11.66
N ALA A 73 31.05 46.10 12.24
CA ALA A 73 30.23 45.00 12.72
C ALA A 73 29.85 44.05 11.57
N VAL A 74 29.42 44.59 10.42
CA VAL A 74 29.14 43.77 9.22
C VAL A 74 30.39 43.03 8.74
N GLU A 75 31.56 43.69 8.72
CA GLU A 75 32.81 43.01 8.34
C GLU A 75 33.20 41.88 9.29
N GLU A 76 32.99 42.06 10.58
CA GLU A 76 33.20 41.02 11.58
C GLU A 76 32.25 39.84 11.35
N THR A 77 30.96 40.09 11.15
CA THR A 77 29.97 39.05 10.81
C THR A 77 30.37 38.27 9.56
N ILE A 78 30.77 38.95 8.48
CA ILE A 78 31.23 38.30 7.25
C ILE A 78 32.51 37.48 7.49
N SER A 79 33.43 37.98 8.32
CA SER A 79 34.68 37.26 8.63
C SER A 79 34.44 36.00 9.46
N ASN A 80 33.35 35.97 10.23
CA ASN A 80 32.97 34.87 11.10
C ASN A 80 32.17 33.77 10.40
N LEU A 81 31.82 33.91 9.12
CA LEU A 81 31.07 32.90 8.35
C LEU A 81 31.78 31.53 8.30
N GLY A 82 33.11 31.49 8.46
CA GLY A 82 33.86 30.24 8.55
C GLY A 82 33.77 29.38 7.29
N SER A 83 33.74 28.06 7.48
CA SER A 83 33.55 27.09 6.38
C SER A 83 32.05 26.86 6.15
N VAL A 84 31.61 26.98 4.90
CA VAL A 84 30.21 26.83 4.53
C VAL A 84 29.81 25.35 4.50
N THR A 85 28.69 25.05 5.14
CA THR A 85 28.02 23.75 5.24
C THR A 85 26.52 23.90 4.96
N GLU A 86 25.77 22.80 4.93
CA GLU A 86 24.30 22.79 4.81
C GLU A 86 23.60 23.60 5.92
N GLU A 87 24.19 23.70 7.11
CA GLU A 87 23.63 24.45 8.23
C GLU A 87 23.93 25.96 8.18
N SER A 88 24.76 26.41 7.23
CA SER A 88 25.27 27.79 7.18
C SER A 88 24.25 28.82 6.66
N TYR A 89 23.06 28.39 6.24
CA TYR A 89 22.04 29.26 5.63
C TYR A 89 21.70 30.49 6.48
N SER A 90 21.41 30.29 7.77
CA SER A 90 20.99 31.37 8.67
C SER A 90 22.08 32.41 8.84
N LEU A 91 23.33 31.99 9.08
CA LEU A 91 24.48 32.88 9.24
C LEU A 91 24.75 33.70 7.98
N ILE A 92 24.66 33.07 6.81
CA ILE A 92 24.85 33.75 5.51
C ILE A 92 23.74 34.77 5.28
N GLN A 93 22.48 34.41 5.56
CA GLN A 93 21.34 35.33 5.43
C GLN A 93 21.43 36.51 6.40
N GLU A 94 21.82 36.26 7.66
CA GLU A 94 22.03 37.33 8.65
C GLU A 94 23.11 38.31 8.18
N ALA A 95 24.24 37.81 7.66
CA ALA A 95 25.31 38.64 7.10
C ALA A 95 24.82 39.46 5.89
N ARG A 96 24.03 38.86 4.99
CA ARG A 96 23.44 39.56 3.84
C ARG A 96 22.46 40.63 4.27
N VAL A 97 21.56 40.34 5.20
CA VAL A 97 20.59 41.32 5.73
C VAL A 97 21.31 42.47 6.42
N ALA A 98 22.33 42.19 7.24
CA ALA A 98 23.11 43.22 7.91
C ALA A 98 23.86 44.12 6.91
N TYR A 99 24.41 43.54 5.84
CA TYR A 99 25.01 44.31 4.75
C TYR A 99 23.98 45.18 4.01
N GLU A 100 22.79 44.64 3.69
CA GLU A 100 21.77 45.38 2.96
C GLU A 100 21.17 46.57 3.74
N GLN A 101 21.19 46.51 5.07
CA GLN A 101 20.76 47.59 5.97
C GLN A 101 21.74 48.77 6.04
N LEU A 102 22.99 48.60 5.58
CA LEU A 102 23.98 49.68 5.56
C LEU A 102 23.58 50.80 4.59
N SER A 103 24.05 52.02 4.88
CA SER A 103 23.94 53.12 3.93
C SER A 103 24.80 52.85 2.69
N GLU A 104 24.47 53.46 1.54
CA GLU A 104 25.26 53.31 0.30
C GLU A 104 26.74 53.73 0.45
N LYS A 105 27.02 54.66 1.36
CA LYS A 105 28.40 55.06 1.70
C LYS A 105 29.13 53.93 2.42
N ASP A 106 28.45 53.28 3.36
CA ASP A 106 29.00 52.25 4.22
C ASP A 106 29.12 50.91 3.50
N LYS A 107 28.17 50.54 2.63
CA LYS A 107 28.28 49.38 1.73
C LYS A 107 29.58 49.42 0.92
N LYS A 108 29.92 50.58 0.36
CA LYS A 108 31.18 50.79 -0.39
C LYS A 108 32.44 50.71 0.48
N ALA A 109 32.31 50.86 1.79
CA ALA A 109 33.42 50.78 2.74
C ALA A 109 33.65 49.34 3.26
N VAL A 110 32.70 48.41 3.05
CA VAL A 110 32.88 46.98 3.39
C VAL A 110 33.92 46.35 2.46
N SER A 111 35.04 45.94 3.03
CA SER A 111 36.22 45.46 2.31
C SER A 111 36.19 43.97 2.00
N ASN A 112 35.39 43.19 2.74
CA ASN A 112 35.31 41.74 2.65
C ASN A 112 33.97 41.23 2.07
N ILE A 113 33.19 42.07 1.39
CA ILE A 113 31.92 41.67 0.74
C ILE A 113 32.08 40.45 -0.19
N SER A 114 33.23 40.34 -0.87
CA SER A 114 33.54 39.18 -1.71
C SER A 114 33.59 37.85 -0.95
N ASN A 115 33.83 37.87 0.37
CA ASN A 115 33.78 36.66 1.20
C ASN A 115 32.32 36.22 1.44
N LEU A 116 31.39 37.16 1.61
CA LEU A 116 29.96 36.86 1.70
C LEU A 116 29.44 36.29 0.38
N GLU A 117 29.78 36.90 -0.76
CA GLU A 117 29.39 36.41 -2.08
C GLU A 117 29.93 35.00 -2.36
N LYS A 118 31.18 34.72 -1.95
CA LYS A 118 31.76 33.36 -2.01
C LYS A 118 31.02 32.38 -1.10
N ALA A 119 30.62 32.82 0.09
CA ALA A 119 29.89 31.96 1.02
C ALA A 119 28.50 31.60 0.48
N GLU A 120 27.78 32.57 -0.07
CA GLU A 120 26.48 32.36 -0.74
C GLU A 120 26.62 31.42 -1.94
N LEU A 121 27.63 31.63 -2.78
CA LEU A 121 27.89 30.75 -3.92
C LEU A 121 28.23 29.33 -3.47
N ALA A 122 29.07 29.18 -2.44
CA ALA A 122 29.43 27.88 -1.88
C ALA A 122 28.19 27.15 -1.34
N TYR A 123 27.32 27.86 -0.62
CA TYR A 123 26.07 27.30 -0.11
C TYR A 123 25.14 26.86 -1.24
N ASN A 124 24.96 27.71 -2.26
CA ASN A 124 24.16 27.36 -3.42
C ASN A 124 24.73 26.16 -4.19
N THR A 125 26.06 26.02 -4.22
CA THR A 125 26.75 24.88 -4.85
C THR A 125 26.50 23.59 -4.06
N ILE A 126 26.43 23.63 -2.73
CA ILE A 126 26.10 22.45 -1.90
C ILE A 126 24.71 21.92 -2.29
N LEU A 127 23.69 22.78 -2.31
CA LEU A 127 22.32 22.39 -2.66
C LEU A 127 22.21 21.88 -4.09
N ALA A 128 22.95 22.47 -5.04
CA ALA A 128 22.99 21.97 -6.41
C ALA A 128 23.65 20.57 -6.49
N ASN A 129 24.75 20.36 -5.76
CA ASN A 129 25.45 19.07 -5.71
C ASN A 129 24.59 17.96 -5.09
N GLU A 130 23.74 18.27 -4.10
CA GLU A 130 22.79 17.30 -3.55
C GLU A 130 21.86 16.76 -4.65
N VAL A 131 21.35 17.63 -5.51
CA VAL A 131 20.53 17.22 -6.66
C VAL A 131 21.37 16.45 -7.69
N ASP A 132 22.62 16.85 -7.97
CA ASP A 132 23.50 16.07 -8.87
C ASP A 132 23.73 14.63 -8.39
N VAL A 133 23.81 14.41 -7.07
CA VAL A 133 23.91 13.07 -6.47
C VAL A 133 22.63 12.27 -6.72
N LEU A 134 21.46 12.89 -6.60
CA LEU A 134 20.17 12.24 -6.89
C LEU A 134 20.05 11.88 -8.37
N ILE A 135 20.44 12.77 -9.26
CA ILE A 135 20.43 12.51 -10.71
C ILE A 135 21.36 11.34 -11.05
N THR A 136 22.57 11.33 -10.48
CA THR A 136 23.54 10.24 -10.68
C THR A 136 22.99 8.89 -10.19
N LYS A 137 22.16 8.90 -9.14
CA LYS A 137 21.59 7.68 -8.56
C LYS A 137 20.60 6.98 -9.50
N ILE A 138 19.88 7.72 -10.35
CA ILE A 138 18.89 7.17 -11.29
C ILE A 138 19.47 6.01 -12.11
N GLY A 139 20.73 6.17 -12.56
CA GLY A 139 21.43 5.13 -13.30
C GLY A 139 20.72 4.73 -14.60
N PRO A 140 20.93 3.48 -15.09
CA PRO A 140 20.24 2.97 -16.27
C PRO A 140 18.73 2.80 -16.04
N VAL A 141 17.94 3.38 -16.95
CA VAL A 141 16.47 3.35 -16.90
C VAL A 141 15.90 1.93 -16.92
N ASN A 142 15.01 1.65 -15.97
CA ASN A 142 14.28 0.38 -15.80
C ASN A 142 12.93 0.62 -15.09
N ASP A 143 12.26 -0.46 -14.64
CA ASP A 143 10.95 -0.40 -13.98
C ASP A 143 10.91 0.42 -12.68
N GLU A 144 12.01 0.47 -11.94
CA GLU A 144 12.12 1.16 -10.65
C GLU A 144 12.51 2.64 -10.81
N SER A 145 12.99 3.03 -11.99
CA SER A 145 13.56 4.38 -12.23
C SER A 145 12.56 5.52 -12.08
N LYS A 146 11.24 5.26 -12.19
CA LYS A 146 10.23 6.32 -12.12
C LYS A 146 10.30 7.10 -10.81
N GLU A 147 10.40 6.38 -9.69
CA GLU A 147 10.43 7.01 -8.36
C GLU A 147 11.69 7.86 -8.19
N GLU A 148 12.83 7.39 -8.67
CA GLU A 148 14.10 8.11 -8.56
C GLU A 148 14.13 9.36 -9.46
N ILE A 149 13.61 9.25 -10.69
CA ILE A 149 13.45 10.38 -11.61
C ILE A 149 12.52 11.44 -11.00
N ASP A 150 11.34 11.03 -10.51
CA ASP A 150 10.37 11.96 -9.91
C ASP A 150 10.92 12.63 -8.66
N PHE A 151 11.68 11.90 -7.85
CA PHE A 151 12.34 12.45 -6.67
C PHE A 151 13.41 13.48 -7.07
N ALA A 152 14.30 13.15 -8.00
CA ALA A 152 15.32 14.08 -8.47
C ALA A 152 14.72 15.34 -9.12
N ARG A 153 13.68 15.19 -9.95
CA ARG A 153 12.91 16.30 -10.53
C ARG A 153 12.29 17.18 -9.45
N THR A 154 11.66 16.57 -8.45
CA THR A 154 11.03 17.30 -7.35
C THR A 154 12.04 18.10 -6.53
N GLU A 155 13.23 17.56 -6.23
CA GLU A 155 14.27 18.30 -5.51
C GLU A 155 14.89 19.41 -6.39
N TYR A 156 15.09 19.16 -7.68
CA TYR A 156 15.53 20.20 -8.64
C TYR A 156 14.55 21.38 -8.69
N ASP A 157 13.24 21.10 -8.77
CA ASP A 157 12.20 22.12 -8.90
C ASP A 157 12.04 22.99 -7.63
N LYS A 158 12.57 22.54 -6.48
CA LYS A 158 12.64 23.35 -5.24
C LYS A 158 13.79 24.36 -5.24
N LEU A 159 14.80 24.17 -6.10
CA LEU A 159 15.95 25.05 -6.15
C LEU A 159 15.56 26.44 -6.66
N THR A 160 16.25 27.45 -6.14
CA THR A 160 16.18 28.80 -6.74
C THR A 160 16.87 28.79 -8.11
N ASN A 161 16.54 29.76 -8.98
CA ASN A 161 17.17 29.87 -10.32
C ASN A 161 18.71 29.87 -10.28
N VAL A 162 19.31 30.50 -9.27
CA VAL A 162 20.77 30.54 -9.09
C VAL A 162 21.31 29.15 -8.76
N GLN A 163 20.66 28.43 -7.84
CA GLN A 163 21.05 27.06 -7.47
C GLN A 163 20.83 26.08 -8.62
N ALA A 164 19.67 26.15 -9.29
CA ALA A 164 19.35 25.30 -10.44
C ALA A 164 20.38 25.46 -11.56
N SER A 165 20.84 26.70 -11.83
CA SER A 165 21.91 26.94 -12.83
C SER A 165 23.28 26.34 -12.50
N LEU A 166 23.48 25.89 -11.25
CA LEU A 166 24.72 25.27 -10.79
C LEU A 166 24.67 23.73 -10.85
N VAL A 167 23.50 23.13 -11.09
CA VAL A 167 23.33 21.68 -11.22
C VAL A 167 23.99 21.22 -12.51
N ALA A 168 25.06 20.45 -12.38
CA ALA A 168 25.89 20.06 -13.52
C ALA A 168 25.21 19.00 -14.39
N ASN A 169 24.48 18.07 -13.78
CA ASN A 169 23.91 16.89 -14.42
C ASN A 169 22.45 17.09 -14.85
N PHE A 170 21.95 18.32 -14.91
CA PHE A 170 20.56 18.57 -15.29
C PHE A 170 20.17 17.98 -16.66
N GLY A 171 21.11 17.94 -17.61
CA GLY A 171 20.90 17.26 -18.89
C GLY A 171 20.63 15.76 -18.76
N GLU A 172 21.31 15.09 -17.82
CA GLU A 172 21.11 13.65 -17.57
C GLU A 172 19.73 13.36 -16.97
N LEU A 173 19.18 14.28 -16.18
CA LEU A 173 17.81 14.18 -15.68
C LEU A 173 16.79 14.24 -16.83
N LEU A 174 16.98 15.17 -17.77
CA LEU A 174 16.13 15.29 -18.96
C LEU A 174 16.23 14.04 -19.85
N ASP A 175 17.44 13.55 -20.07
CA ASP A 175 17.69 12.34 -20.85
C ASP A 175 17.04 11.11 -20.17
N ALA A 176 17.11 11.02 -18.83
CA ALA A 176 16.47 9.94 -18.07
C ALA A 176 14.94 9.99 -18.16
N GLU A 177 14.33 11.17 -18.10
CA GLU A 177 12.88 11.34 -18.27
C GLU A 177 12.42 10.90 -19.66
N GLU A 178 13.11 11.34 -20.72
CA GLU A 178 12.80 10.95 -22.09
C GLU A 178 13.02 9.45 -22.33
N ALA A 179 14.11 8.91 -21.78
CA ALA A 179 14.41 7.48 -21.86
C ALA A 179 13.37 6.65 -21.11
N TYR A 180 12.89 7.09 -19.94
CA TYR A 180 11.84 6.40 -19.19
C TYR A 180 10.51 6.42 -19.94
N ASP A 181 10.12 7.56 -20.52
CA ASP A 181 8.94 7.67 -21.38
C ASP A 181 8.98 6.69 -22.55
N THR A 182 10.15 6.51 -23.17
CA THR A 182 10.34 5.54 -24.24
C THR A 182 10.34 4.09 -23.73
N TYR A 183 10.99 3.84 -22.59
CA TYR A 183 11.11 2.52 -21.98
C TYR A 183 9.74 1.91 -21.66
N ILE A 184 8.87 2.66 -20.99
CA ILE A 184 7.54 2.17 -20.59
C ILE A 184 6.63 1.89 -21.80
N VAL A 185 6.76 2.68 -22.88
CA VAL A 185 6.00 2.46 -24.12
C VAL A 185 6.45 1.15 -24.76
N ASN A 186 7.77 0.96 -24.90
CA ASN A 186 8.35 -0.26 -25.46
C ASN A 186 8.04 -1.50 -24.60
N ARG A 187 8.02 -1.34 -23.27
CA ARG A 187 7.61 -2.41 -22.35
C ARG A 187 6.17 -2.84 -22.60
N ALA A 188 5.24 -1.88 -22.73
CA ALA A 188 3.84 -2.18 -23.02
C ALA A 188 3.67 -2.84 -24.40
N ILE A 189 4.35 -2.33 -25.44
CA ILE A 189 4.35 -2.93 -26.78
C ILE A 189 4.88 -4.36 -26.72
N GLY A 190 5.99 -4.60 -26.00
CA GLY A 190 6.56 -5.92 -25.82
C GLY A 190 5.60 -6.91 -25.16
N ALA A 191 4.91 -6.47 -24.09
CA ALA A 191 3.90 -7.29 -23.39
C ALA A 191 2.72 -7.62 -24.31
N LEU A 192 2.20 -6.65 -25.05
CA LEU A 192 1.08 -6.86 -25.99
C LEU A 192 1.46 -7.76 -27.17
N ASN A 193 2.66 -7.60 -27.71
CA ASN A 193 3.15 -8.48 -28.79
C ASN A 193 3.39 -9.91 -28.31
N ALA A 194 3.75 -10.11 -27.04
CA ALA A 194 3.91 -11.45 -26.47
C ALA A 194 2.57 -12.21 -26.35
N LEU A 195 1.43 -11.53 -26.40
CA LEU A 195 0.11 -12.16 -26.43
C LEU A 195 -0.19 -12.87 -27.75
N GLN A 196 0.60 -12.61 -28.79
CA GLN A 196 0.40 -13.24 -30.08
C GLN A 196 0.61 -14.76 -29.99
N ASN A 197 -0.47 -15.53 -30.21
CA ASN A 197 -0.50 -16.99 -30.05
C ASN A 197 -0.19 -17.48 -28.62
N ILE A 198 -0.59 -16.71 -27.61
CA ILE A 198 -0.48 -17.13 -26.21
C ILE A 198 -1.24 -18.43 -25.96
N ALA A 199 -0.66 -19.30 -25.13
CA ALA A 199 -1.29 -20.55 -24.73
C ALA A 199 -2.30 -20.29 -23.61
N PRO A 200 -3.37 -21.11 -23.49
CA PRO A 200 -4.35 -20.96 -22.41
C PRO A 200 -3.76 -21.04 -20.99
N GLU A 201 -2.67 -21.78 -20.83
CA GLU A 201 -1.95 -21.92 -19.56
C GLU A 201 -1.29 -20.61 -19.12
N ASP A 202 -0.93 -19.75 -20.07
CA ASP A 202 -0.24 -18.49 -19.85
C ASP A 202 -1.22 -17.28 -19.86
N ALA A 203 -2.53 -17.52 -19.75
CA ALA A 203 -3.56 -16.49 -19.88
C ALA A 203 -3.41 -15.33 -18.87
N GLU A 204 -2.70 -15.52 -17.76
CA GLU A 204 -2.32 -14.46 -16.82
C GLU A 204 -1.54 -13.32 -17.49
N GLY A 205 -0.80 -13.61 -18.58
CA GLY A 205 -0.09 -12.60 -19.35
C GLY A 205 -1.00 -11.53 -19.97
N ILE A 206 -2.29 -11.83 -20.18
CA ILE A 206 -3.27 -10.85 -20.65
C ILE A 206 -3.51 -9.78 -19.57
N GLU A 207 -3.69 -10.22 -18.32
CA GLU A 207 -3.93 -9.33 -17.17
C GLU A 207 -2.70 -8.45 -16.92
N ASP A 208 -1.49 -9.02 -17.05
CA ASP A 208 -0.23 -8.28 -16.94
C ASP A 208 -0.08 -7.21 -18.03
N ALA A 209 -0.37 -7.56 -19.30
CA ALA A 209 -0.31 -6.63 -20.41
C ALA A 209 -1.35 -5.51 -20.27
N GLU A 210 -2.56 -5.84 -19.86
CA GLU A 210 -3.62 -4.88 -19.57
C GLU A 210 -3.22 -3.94 -18.41
N TYR A 211 -2.68 -4.50 -17.32
CA TYR A 211 -2.18 -3.73 -16.19
C TYR A 211 -1.10 -2.72 -16.61
N ILE A 212 -0.08 -3.18 -17.33
CA ILE A 212 0.99 -2.30 -17.84
C ILE A 212 0.39 -1.18 -18.71
N TYR A 213 -0.52 -1.51 -19.63
CA TYR A 213 -1.13 -0.53 -20.52
C TYR A 213 -2.00 0.50 -19.78
N THR A 214 -2.77 0.09 -18.77
CA THR A 214 -3.66 1.00 -18.02
C THR A 214 -2.90 2.08 -17.26
N LYS A 215 -1.66 1.80 -16.83
CA LYS A 215 -0.77 2.72 -16.10
C LYS A 215 -0.15 3.81 -16.98
N LEU A 216 -0.20 3.67 -18.30
CA LEU A 216 0.32 4.65 -19.23
C LEU A 216 -0.52 5.94 -19.23
N SER A 217 0.15 7.07 -19.46
CA SER A 217 -0.51 8.34 -19.79
C SER A 217 -1.18 8.29 -21.16
N ASP A 218 -2.11 9.21 -21.44
CA ASP A 218 -2.85 9.23 -22.72
C ASP A 218 -1.92 9.39 -23.94
N LYS A 219 -0.84 10.17 -23.81
CA LYS A 219 0.17 10.33 -24.86
C LYS A 219 0.87 9.00 -25.14
N GLN A 220 1.28 8.29 -24.09
CA GLN A 220 1.96 7.00 -24.20
C GLN A 220 1.01 5.93 -24.74
N LYS A 221 -0.26 5.92 -24.32
CA LYS A 221 -1.31 5.03 -24.88
C LYS A 221 -1.52 5.25 -26.37
N SER A 222 -1.50 6.50 -26.83
CA SER A 222 -1.55 6.82 -28.26
C SER A 222 -0.37 6.22 -29.00
N GLN A 223 0.86 6.37 -28.47
CA GLN A 223 2.06 5.79 -29.10
C GLN A 223 2.01 4.27 -29.18
N VAL A 224 1.53 3.60 -28.13
CA VAL A 224 1.31 2.15 -28.15
C VAL A 224 0.27 1.79 -29.21
N THR A 225 -0.87 2.49 -29.21
CA THR A 225 -1.98 2.24 -30.17
C THR A 225 -1.55 2.43 -31.62
N ASP A 226 -0.68 3.40 -31.90
CA ASP A 226 -0.14 3.64 -33.25
C ASP A 226 0.72 2.46 -33.75
N GLU A 227 1.41 1.75 -32.84
CA GLU A 227 2.29 0.62 -33.18
C GLU A 227 1.54 -0.72 -33.21
N VAL A 228 0.74 -1.02 -32.17
CA VAL A 228 0.08 -2.34 -32.02
C VAL A 228 -1.38 -2.36 -32.49
N GLY A 229 -1.96 -1.19 -32.80
CA GLY A 229 -3.37 -1.04 -33.13
C GLY A 229 -4.26 -0.89 -31.89
N ASN A 230 -5.56 -1.14 -32.06
CA ASN A 230 -6.55 -0.98 -30.99
C ASN A 230 -6.31 -2.02 -29.88
N VAL A 231 -5.71 -1.57 -28.77
CA VAL A 231 -5.32 -2.43 -27.65
C VAL A 231 -6.50 -3.15 -27.02
N HIS A 232 -7.64 -2.46 -26.85
CA HIS A 232 -8.84 -3.08 -26.29
C HIS A 232 -9.33 -4.23 -27.15
N GLU A 233 -9.41 -4.00 -28.46
CA GLU A 233 -9.82 -5.02 -29.43
C GLU A 233 -8.81 -6.19 -29.49
N LEU A 234 -7.50 -5.90 -29.42
CA LEU A 234 -6.46 -6.92 -29.34
C LEU A 234 -6.64 -7.82 -28.11
N LEU A 235 -6.87 -7.25 -26.93
CA LEU A 235 -7.07 -8.01 -25.69
C LEU A 235 -8.34 -8.86 -25.78
N GLN A 236 -9.45 -8.31 -26.27
CA GLN A 236 -10.71 -9.05 -26.46
C GLN A 236 -10.53 -10.20 -27.46
N ASN A 237 -9.89 -9.96 -28.61
CA ASN A 237 -9.63 -11.00 -29.61
C ASN A 237 -8.71 -12.09 -29.06
N THR A 238 -7.70 -11.74 -28.28
CA THR A 238 -6.81 -12.71 -27.61
C THR A 238 -7.59 -13.60 -26.64
N LYS A 239 -8.47 -13.00 -25.82
CA LYS A 239 -9.35 -13.77 -24.92
C LYS A 239 -10.27 -14.70 -25.71
N VAL A 240 -10.85 -14.24 -26.83
CA VAL A 240 -11.67 -15.09 -27.74
C VAL A 240 -10.86 -16.28 -28.24
N ASP A 241 -9.62 -16.06 -28.70
CA ASP A 241 -8.75 -17.11 -29.20
C ASP A 241 -8.41 -18.15 -28.12
N ILE A 242 -8.12 -17.72 -26.90
CA ILE A 242 -7.88 -18.64 -25.78
C ILE A 242 -9.12 -19.45 -25.46
N VAL A 243 -10.30 -18.82 -25.38
CA VAL A 243 -11.56 -19.55 -25.15
C VAL A 243 -11.78 -20.58 -26.25
N ASN A 244 -11.55 -20.24 -27.52
CA ASN A 244 -11.66 -21.18 -28.63
C ASN A 244 -10.69 -22.37 -28.49
N GLN A 245 -9.45 -22.12 -28.06
CA GLN A 245 -8.47 -23.17 -27.80
C GLN A 245 -8.90 -24.09 -26.65
N LEU A 246 -9.45 -23.54 -25.56
CA LEU A 246 -9.97 -24.31 -24.43
C LEU A 246 -11.18 -25.15 -24.85
N ILE A 247 -12.14 -24.55 -25.56
CA ILE A 247 -13.34 -25.24 -26.07
C ILE A 247 -12.94 -26.41 -26.98
N ALA A 248 -11.89 -26.26 -27.78
CA ALA A 248 -11.41 -27.34 -28.65
C ALA A 248 -10.86 -28.55 -27.88
N ARG A 249 -10.44 -28.37 -26.62
CA ARG A 249 -9.96 -29.44 -25.72
C ARG A 249 -11.10 -30.14 -24.97
N ILE A 250 -12.29 -29.52 -24.89
CA ILE A 250 -13.45 -30.10 -24.22
C ILE A 250 -13.94 -31.33 -25.00
N THR A 251 -13.75 -32.51 -24.41
CA THR A 251 -14.30 -33.78 -24.92
C THR A 251 -15.47 -34.30 -24.10
N TYR A 252 -15.71 -33.71 -22.94
CA TYR A 252 -16.80 -34.06 -22.03
C TYR A 252 -18.18 -33.93 -22.70
N THR A 253 -19.02 -34.95 -22.48
CA THR A 253 -20.40 -34.96 -23.01
C THR A 253 -21.44 -35.51 -22.05
N LYS A 254 -21.08 -36.42 -21.13
CA LYS A 254 -22.00 -37.04 -20.16
C LYS A 254 -21.23 -37.82 -19.10
N ASN A 255 -21.94 -38.18 -18.03
CA ASN A 255 -21.46 -38.92 -16.85
C ASN A 255 -20.57 -38.07 -15.95
N GLU A 256 -19.81 -38.69 -15.06
CA GLU A 256 -18.90 -37.96 -14.17
C GLU A 256 -17.75 -37.34 -14.97
N PRO A 257 -17.52 -36.02 -14.87
CA PRO A 257 -16.40 -35.36 -15.53
C PRO A 257 -15.08 -35.73 -14.84
N SER A 258 -14.00 -35.81 -15.60
CA SER A 258 -12.65 -35.89 -15.03
C SER A 258 -12.19 -34.54 -14.47
N VAL A 259 -11.12 -34.52 -13.67
CA VAL A 259 -10.47 -33.28 -13.21
C VAL A 259 -10.09 -32.37 -14.38
N ASP A 260 -9.55 -32.95 -15.46
CA ASP A 260 -9.17 -32.22 -16.67
C ASP A 260 -10.38 -31.59 -17.37
N ASP A 261 -11.50 -32.33 -17.45
CA ASP A 261 -12.76 -31.80 -17.98
C ASP A 261 -13.26 -30.61 -17.14
N LEU A 262 -13.27 -30.75 -15.80
CA LEU A 262 -13.70 -29.71 -14.88
C LEU A 262 -12.84 -28.45 -15.04
N MET A 263 -11.52 -28.58 -14.96
CA MET A 263 -10.58 -27.46 -15.10
C MET A 263 -10.69 -26.77 -16.45
N THR A 264 -10.78 -27.53 -17.54
CA THR A 264 -10.93 -26.97 -18.89
C THR A 264 -12.24 -26.19 -19.02
N MET A 265 -13.36 -26.73 -18.52
CA MET A 265 -14.64 -26.03 -18.52
C MET A 265 -14.60 -24.76 -17.65
N MET A 266 -14.05 -24.84 -16.44
CA MET A 266 -13.92 -23.69 -15.54
C MET A 266 -13.09 -22.56 -16.15
N HIS A 267 -11.93 -22.88 -16.73
CA HIS A 267 -11.09 -21.88 -17.40
C HIS A 267 -11.79 -21.26 -18.61
N ALA A 268 -12.49 -22.08 -19.41
CA ALA A 268 -13.23 -21.58 -20.56
C ALA A 268 -14.36 -20.64 -20.14
N ILE A 269 -15.14 -21.00 -19.10
CA ILE A 269 -16.23 -20.18 -18.59
C ILE A 269 -15.70 -18.88 -18.00
N ARG A 270 -14.66 -18.93 -17.15
CA ARG A 270 -14.07 -17.75 -16.51
C ARG A 270 -13.66 -16.69 -17.54
N ILE A 271 -12.85 -17.09 -18.53
CA ILE A 271 -12.38 -16.17 -19.56
C ILE A 271 -13.55 -15.70 -20.45
N PHE A 272 -14.51 -16.59 -20.76
CA PHE A 272 -15.69 -16.21 -21.54
C PHE A 272 -16.56 -15.16 -20.83
N THR A 273 -16.71 -15.24 -19.51
CA THR A 273 -17.49 -14.27 -18.73
C THR A 273 -16.82 -12.90 -18.61
N GLU A 274 -15.52 -12.80 -18.89
CA GLU A 274 -14.79 -11.53 -18.94
C GLU A 274 -14.87 -10.84 -20.32
N LEU A 275 -15.35 -11.54 -21.35
CA LEU A 275 -15.54 -10.98 -22.69
C LEU A 275 -16.73 -10.02 -22.73
N GLU A 276 -16.60 -8.95 -23.51
CA GLU A 276 -17.75 -8.12 -23.86
C GLU A 276 -18.75 -8.88 -24.75
N ASP A 277 -20.04 -8.53 -24.69
CA ASP A 277 -21.11 -9.19 -25.45
C ASP A 277 -20.79 -9.35 -26.95
N THR A 278 -20.15 -8.34 -27.54
CA THR A 278 -19.74 -8.34 -28.96
C THR A 278 -18.63 -9.35 -29.24
N ALA A 279 -17.70 -9.55 -28.30
CA ALA A 279 -16.60 -10.50 -28.38
C ALA A 279 -17.07 -11.93 -28.05
N GLN A 280 -18.00 -12.11 -27.11
CA GLN A 280 -18.64 -13.40 -26.85
C GLN A 280 -19.28 -13.98 -28.12
N GLY A 281 -19.90 -13.14 -28.95
CA GLY A 281 -20.46 -13.54 -30.24
C GLY A 281 -19.44 -14.05 -31.27
N GLN A 282 -18.15 -13.82 -31.04
CA GLN A 282 -17.05 -14.26 -31.91
C GLN A 282 -16.45 -15.61 -31.48
N VAL A 283 -16.82 -16.12 -30.31
CA VAL A 283 -16.35 -17.42 -29.82
C VAL A 283 -16.90 -18.54 -30.71
N GLU A 284 -15.99 -19.12 -31.48
CA GLU A 284 -16.31 -20.21 -32.37
C GLU A 284 -16.71 -21.44 -31.57
N LYS A 285 -17.68 -22.19 -32.07
CA LYS A 285 -18.11 -23.46 -31.46
C LYS A 285 -18.55 -23.31 -30.00
N TYR A 286 -19.02 -22.14 -29.55
CA TYR A 286 -19.64 -21.94 -28.23
C TYR A 286 -20.66 -23.03 -27.88
N LYS A 287 -21.40 -23.54 -28.88
CA LYS A 287 -22.32 -24.69 -28.73
C LYS A 287 -21.69 -25.95 -28.12
N THR A 288 -20.38 -26.13 -28.25
CA THR A 288 -19.63 -27.24 -27.65
C THR A 288 -19.52 -27.04 -26.15
N LEU A 289 -19.16 -25.82 -25.71
CA LEU A 289 -19.15 -25.44 -24.30
C LEU A 289 -20.56 -25.54 -23.70
N GLU A 290 -21.55 -24.97 -24.37
CA GLU A 290 -22.96 -25.05 -23.97
C GLU A 290 -23.42 -26.51 -23.81
N LYS A 291 -23.03 -27.40 -24.74
CA LYS A 291 -23.35 -28.84 -24.65
C LYS A 291 -22.65 -29.51 -23.46
N ALA A 292 -21.39 -29.16 -23.19
CA ALA A 292 -20.65 -29.69 -22.04
C ALA A 292 -21.28 -29.25 -20.72
N ILE A 293 -21.60 -27.96 -20.59
CA ILE A 293 -22.31 -27.38 -19.42
C ILE A 293 -23.65 -28.09 -19.21
N ASN A 294 -24.48 -28.22 -20.26
CA ASN A 294 -25.75 -28.94 -20.17
C ASN A 294 -25.57 -30.42 -19.80
N GLY A 295 -24.52 -31.07 -20.30
CA GLY A 295 -24.15 -32.43 -19.92
C GLY A 295 -23.78 -32.54 -18.44
N TYR A 296 -23.06 -31.55 -17.90
CA TYR A 296 -22.67 -31.47 -16.50
C TYR A 296 -23.88 -31.22 -15.60
N ILE A 297 -24.73 -30.25 -15.91
CA ILE A 297 -26.00 -29.99 -15.20
C ILE A 297 -26.86 -31.26 -15.16
N THR A 298 -26.99 -31.97 -16.29
CA THR A 298 -27.74 -33.24 -16.35
C THR A 298 -27.13 -34.31 -15.45
N TYR A 299 -25.80 -34.44 -15.41
CA TYR A 299 -25.09 -35.35 -14.52
C TYR A 299 -25.35 -34.99 -13.05
N ARG A 300 -25.12 -33.73 -12.67
CA ARG A 300 -25.31 -33.21 -11.30
C ARG A 300 -26.74 -33.47 -10.81
N ASP A 301 -27.74 -33.08 -11.59
CA ASP A 301 -29.15 -33.25 -11.24
C ASP A 301 -29.56 -34.72 -11.14
N LYS A 302 -28.96 -35.60 -11.95
CA LYS A 302 -29.16 -37.04 -11.86
C LYS A 302 -28.50 -37.60 -10.60
N ARG A 303 -27.28 -37.18 -10.30
CA ARG A 303 -26.53 -37.61 -9.11
C ARG A 303 -27.27 -37.24 -7.84
N ALA A 304 -27.77 -36.02 -7.73
CA ALA A 304 -28.62 -35.56 -6.63
C ALA A 304 -29.88 -36.43 -6.39
N LYS A 305 -30.33 -37.19 -7.39
CA LYS A 305 -31.48 -38.11 -7.30
C LYS A 305 -31.10 -39.57 -7.07
N THR A 306 -29.93 -39.99 -7.53
CA THR A 306 -29.59 -41.41 -7.69
C THR A 306 -28.37 -41.87 -6.88
N ASP A 307 -27.51 -40.94 -6.46
CA ASP A 307 -26.32 -41.22 -5.67
C ASP A 307 -26.60 -40.95 -4.19
N GLU A 308 -26.78 -42.02 -3.43
CA GLU A 308 -27.10 -41.96 -1.99
C GLU A 308 -25.96 -41.35 -1.17
N LEU A 309 -24.70 -41.60 -1.55
CA LEU A 309 -23.52 -41.08 -0.87
C LEU A 309 -23.42 -39.56 -1.08
N TYR A 310 -23.60 -39.10 -2.32
CA TYR A 310 -23.62 -37.68 -2.64
C TYR A 310 -24.75 -36.93 -1.91
N ARG A 311 -25.98 -37.48 -1.96
CA ARG A 311 -27.12 -36.88 -1.22
C ARG A 311 -26.87 -36.79 0.27
N ARG A 312 -26.20 -37.78 0.85
CA ARG A 312 -25.84 -37.79 2.27
C ARG A 312 -24.81 -36.69 2.57
N GLN A 313 -23.75 -36.58 1.76
CA GLN A 313 -22.72 -35.56 1.93
C GLN A 313 -23.31 -34.14 1.82
N GLU A 314 -24.15 -33.91 0.81
CA GLU A 314 -24.89 -32.64 0.65
C GLU A 314 -25.77 -32.32 1.86
N TYR A 315 -26.51 -33.32 2.36
CA TYR A 315 -27.32 -33.15 3.57
C TYR A 315 -26.45 -32.81 4.79
N ILE A 316 -25.31 -33.48 4.97
CA ILE A 316 -24.36 -33.21 6.07
C ILE A 316 -23.80 -31.78 5.94
N ASN A 317 -23.42 -31.35 4.74
CA ASN A 317 -22.86 -30.01 4.50
C ASN A 317 -23.90 -28.89 4.79
N GLN A 318 -25.19 -29.17 4.60
CA GLN A 318 -26.29 -28.25 4.89
C GLN A 318 -26.73 -28.29 6.37
N CYS A 319 -26.23 -29.25 7.14
CA CYS A 319 -26.56 -29.37 8.55
C CYS A 319 -25.80 -28.34 9.39
N GLN A 320 -26.51 -27.70 10.32
CA GLN A 320 -25.87 -26.99 11.42
C GLN A 320 -25.39 -28.00 12.47
N SER A 321 -24.09 -27.99 12.77
CA SER A 321 -23.57 -28.80 13.88
C SER A 321 -24.02 -28.22 15.22
N ILE A 322 -24.60 -29.07 16.05
CA ILE A 322 -24.99 -28.74 17.42
C ILE A 322 -24.49 -29.82 18.37
N ALA A 323 -24.09 -29.41 19.57
CA ALA A 323 -23.76 -30.36 20.61
C ALA A 323 -25.01 -31.13 21.04
N PHE A 324 -24.87 -32.42 21.37
CA PHE A 324 -25.99 -33.27 21.79
C PHE A 324 -26.85 -32.67 22.93
N ASN A 325 -26.24 -31.89 23.83
CA ASN A 325 -26.95 -31.21 24.92
C ASN A 325 -27.86 -30.05 24.45
N GLU A 326 -27.70 -29.54 23.23
CA GLU A 326 -28.53 -28.46 22.66
C GLU A 326 -29.85 -28.98 22.08
N LEU A 327 -29.99 -30.29 21.84
CA LEU A 327 -31.25 -30.89 21.35
C LEU A 327 -32.44 -30.59 22.25
N ILE A 328 -32.22 -30.33 23.55
CA ILE A 328 -33.26 -29.88 24.49
C ILE A 328 -33.99 -28.60 24.03
N LEU A 329 -33.34 -27.78 23.21
CA LEU A 329 -33.90 -26.53 22.68
C LEU A 329 -34.74 -26.74 21.41
N TYR A 330 -34.75 -27.95 20.84
CA TYR A 330 -35.61 -28.31 19.71
C TYR A 330 -37.07 -28.53 20.18
N PRO A 331 -38.09 -28.12 19.40
CA PRO A 331 -38.03 -27.39 18.13
C PRO A 331 -37.89 -25.86 18.32
N LYS A 332 -37.97 -25.33 19.54
CA LYS A 332 -38.11 -23.87 19.77
C LYS A 332 -37.02 -23.04 19.07
N SER A 333 -35.77 -23.48 19.10
CA SER A 333 -34.64 -22.74 18.52
C SER A 333 -34.24 -23.21 17.12
N TYR A 334 -34.57 -24.45 16.75
CA TYR A 334 -34.01 -25.12 15.56
C TYR A 334 -35.09 -25.67 14.60
N LYS A 335 -36.35 -25.23 14.74
CA LYS A 335 -37.45 -25.67 13.88
C LYS A 335 -37.17 -25.34 12.41
N GLY A 336 -37.24 -26.35 11.55
CA GLY A 336 -37.06 -26.21 10.11
C GLY A 336 -35.59 -26.16 9.66
N GLN A 337 -34.64 -26.33 10.57
CA GLN A 337 -33.22 -26.40 10.26
C GLN A 337 -32.77 -27.87 10.15
N GLN A 338 -31.81 -28.14 9.27
CA GLN A 338 -31.11 -29.43 9.22
C GLN A 338 -30.02 -29.42 10.28
N LEU A 339 -29.91 -30.47 11.08
CA LEU A 339 -29.01 -30.53 12.25
C LEU A 339 -28.11 -31.75 12.17
N ALA A 340 -26.81 -31.53 12.36
CA ALA A 340 -25.82 -32.56 12.64
C ALA A 340 -25.56 -32.55 14.15
N ILE A 341 -25.52 -33.73 14.78
CA ILE A 341 -25.40 -33.84 16.23
C ILE A 341 -23.99 -34.34 16.55
N ASP A 342 -23.22 -33.51 17.26
CA ASP A 342 -21.91 -33.89 17.75
C ASP A 342 -22.07 -34.73 19.03
N ILE A 343 -21.61 -35.98 18.96
CA ILE A 343 -21.64 -36.94 20.06
C ILE A 343 -20.20 -37.30 20.44
N GLU A 344 -19.80 -36.93 21.65
CA GLU A 344 -18.53 -37.36 22.24
C GLU A 344 -18.75 -38.70 22.98
N VAL A 345 -18.06 -39.75 22.54
CA VAL A 345 -18.12 -41.07 23.19
C VAL A 345 -17.15 -41.09 24.37
N LEU A 346 -17.70 -40.96 25.59
CA LEU A 346 -16.91 -40.85 26.82
C LEU A 346 -16.34 -42.20 27.33
N GLY A 347 -16.79 -43.33 26.80
CA GLY A 347 -16.28 -44.66 27.15
C GLY A 347 -17.13 -45.81 26.59
N ILE A 348 -16.51 -46.98 26.41
CA ILE A 348 -17.15 -48.20 25.88
C ILE A 348 -17.06 -49.29 26.96
N GLU A 349 -18.20 -49.75 27.48
CA GLU A 349 -18.26 -50.87 28.44
C GLU A 349 -18.77 -52.16 27.76
N LYS A 350 -18.13 -53.30 28.03
CA LYS A 350 -18.59 -54.62 27.55
C LYS A 350 -19.76 -55.12 28.39
N GLY A 351 -20.98 -55.05 27.87
CA GLY A 351 -22.21 -55.55 28.52
C GLY A 351 -22.52 -57.03 28.26
N LEU A 352 -23.13 -57.71 29.24
CA LEU A 352 -23.31 -59.17 29.31
C LEU A 352 -24.75 -59.67 28.99
N LEU A 353 -25.69 -58.81 28.56
CA LEU A 353 -27.11 -59.19 28.41
C LEU A 353 -27.55 -59.10 26.94
N MET A 354 -27.89 -60.26 26.36
CA MET A 354 -28.16 -60.47 24.93
C MET A 354 -29.66 -60.44 24.59
N MET A 355 -30.01 -59.93 23.40
CA MET A 355 -31.11 -60.48 22.58
C MET A 355 -30.72 -60.57 21.10
N GLN A 356 -31.11 -61.70 20.49
CA GLN A 356 -31.19 -62.14 19.08
C GLN A 356 -30.09 -61.80 18.05
N ASP A 357 -29.50 -60.61 18.03
CA ASP A 357 -28.57 -60.21 16.95
C ASP A 357 -27.18 -60.85 17.10
N ARG A 358 -26.82 -61.27 18.32
CA ARG A 358 -25.59 -62.04 18.56
C ARG A 358 -25.57 -63.41 17.86
N LEU A 359 -26.73 -64.02 17.59
CA LEU A 359 -26.76 -65.32 16.90
C LEU A 359 -26.44 -65.17 15.39
N ALA A 360 -26.80 -64.03 14.79
CA ALA A 360 -26.42 -63.72 13.42
C ALA A 360 -24.94 -63.28 13.33
N ALA A 361 -24.45 -62.45 14.26
CA ALA A 361 -23.08 -61.97 14.27
C ALA A 361 -22.03 -63.06 14.60
N VAL A 362 -22.36 -63.98 15.53
CA VAL A 362 -21.47 -65.10 15.92
C VAL A 362 -21.36 -66.15 14.80
N MET A 363 -22.41 -66.38 14.01
CA MET A 363 -22.37 -67.35 12.90
C MET A 363 -21.46 -66.92 11.72
N ILE A 364 -21.03 -65.66 11.68
CA ILE A 364 -20.15 -65.11 10.62
C ILE A 364 -18.77 -64.72 11.19
N GLY A 365 -18.50 -65.02 12.46
CA GLY A 365 -17.20 -64.83 13.11
C GLY A 365 -16.81 -63.36 13.34
N ARG A 366 -17.73 -62.52 13.84
CA ARG A 366 -17.45 -61.09 14.13
C ARG A 366 -17.92 -60.73 15.56
N GLU A 367 -17.02 -60.17 16.37
CA GLU A 367 -17.19 -59.98 17.82
C GLU A 367 -17.64 -58.58 18.29
N ASP A 368 -17.83 -57.59 17.41
CA ASP A 368 -18.04 -56.21 17.86
C ASP A 368 -19.41 -55.65 17.47
N VAL A 369 -20.35 -55.66 18.43
CA VAL A 369 -21.62 -54.91 18.40
C VAL A 369 -21.60 -53.89 19.55
N LEU A 370 -21.84 -52.62 19.25
CA LEU A 370 -21.77 -51.49 20.19
C LEU A 370 -23.16 -51.09 20.68
N GLU A 371 -23.29 -50.80 21.98
CA GLU A 371 -24.51 -50.25 22.59
C GLU A 371 -24.15 -48.90 23.27
N LEU A 372 -24.87 -47.82 22.92
CA LEU A 372 -24.79 -46.51 23.58
C LEU A 372 -25.96 -46.34 24.56
N LYS A 373 -25.69 -45.90 25.80
CA LYS A 373 -26.72 -45.56 26.80
C LYS A 373 -26.55 -44.12 27.32
N ASP A 374 -27.62 -43.33 27.23
CA ASP A 374 -27.72 -41.98 27.83
C ASP A 374 -28.05 -42.07 29.34
N GLY A 375 -27.26 -41.40 30.17
CA GLY A 375 -27.34 -41.41 31.64
C GLY A 375 -27.96 -40.17 32.27
N ARG A 376 -28.55 -39.24 31.50
CA ARG A 376 -29.11 -37.99 32.03
C ARG A 376 -30.64 -38.07 32.18
N LYS A 377 -31.19 -37.44 33.23
CA LYS A 377 -32.64 -37.15 33.37
C LYS A 377 -32.89 -35.72 32.89
N VAL A 378 -33.36 -35.53 31.66
CA VAL A 378 -33.71 -34.21 31.10
C VAL A 378 -35.16 -34.24 30.62
N GLY A 379 -35.93 -33.21 30.96
CA GLY A 379 -37.36 -33.12 30.63
C GLY A 379 -37.64 -33.08 29.12
N GLU A 380 -38.50 -33.99 28.70
CA GLU A 380 -38.69 -34.54 27.35
C GLU A 380 -39.65 -33.72 26.47
N PRO A 381 -39.58 -33.82 25.12
CA PRO A 381 -40.69 -33.44 24.24
C PRO A 381 -41.80 -34.50 24.25
N ILE A 382 -43.06 -34.07 24.32
CA ILE A 382 -44.25 -34.95 24.38
C ILE A 382 -44.71 -35.25 22.96
N ILE A 383 -44.74 -36.52 22.57
CA ILE A 383 -45.29 -37.01 21.29
C ILE A 383 -46.70 -37.59 21.54
N ALA A 384 -47.66 -37.29 20.66
CA ALA A 384 -49.03 -37.76 20.74
C ALA A 384 -49.31 -38.95 19.81
N VAL A 385 -50.33 -39.76 20.15
CA VAL A 385 -50.84 -40.81 19.26
C VAL A 385 -51.31 -40.18 17.94
N GLY A 386 -50.78 -40.66 16.82
CA GLY A 386 -51.01 -40.10 15.48
C GLY A 386 -49.83 -39.30 14.92
N ASP A 387 -48.87 -38.90 15.75
CA ASP A 387 -47.65 -38.26 15.28
C ASP A 387 -46.79 -39.25 14.47
N THR A 388 -46.14 -38.74 13.44
CA THR A 388 -45.23 -39.49 12.59
C THR A 388 -43.82 -38.96 12.71
N PHE A 389 -42.83 -39.84 12.84
CA PHE A 389 -41.42 -39.48 12.78
C PHE A 389 -40.68 -40.37 11.78
N THR A 390 -39.67 -39.80 11.13
CA THR A 390 -38.88 -40.49 10.12
C THR A 390 -37.52 -40.86 10.72
N VAL A 391 -37.21 -42.15 10.71
CA VAL A 391 -35.94 -42.71 11.18
C VAL A 391 -35.05 -42.97 9.98
N TYR A 392 -33.84 -42.43 10.02
CA TYR A 392 -32.80 -42.61 9.00
C TYR A 392 -31.76 -43.63 9.48
N GLY A 393 -31.20 -44.42 8.57
CA GLY A 393 -30.14 -45.39 8.89
C GLY A 393 -30.62 -46.78 9.29
N THR A 394 -31.86 -47.15 8.96
CA THR A 394 -32.30 -48.55 9.05
C THR A 394 -31.76 -49.36 7.86
N PHE A 395 -31.85 -50.69 7.90
CA PHE A 395 -31.41 -51.54 6.78
C PHE A 395 -32.16 -51.25 5.45
N GLU A 396 -33.30 -50.54 5.51
CA GLU A 396 -34.11 -50.12 4.36
C GLU A 396 -33.86 -48.64 3.96
N GLY A 397 -32.87 -47.97 4.53
CA GLY A 397 -32.48 -46.60 4.23
C GLY A 397 -33.27 -45.54 5.00
N THR A 398 -34.60 -45.52 4.92
CA THR A 398 -35.44 -44.58 5.67
C THR A 398 -36.81 -45.18 5.96
N THR A 399 -37.31 -45.07 7.19
CA THR A 399 -38.64 -45.56 7.56
C THR A 399 -39.43 -44.52 8.35
N THR A 400 -40.72 -44.38 8.03
CA THR A 400 -41.62 -43.45 8.76
C THR A 400 -42.50 -44.26 9.70
N MET A 401 -42.40 -43.94 10.99
CA MET A 401 -43.16 -44.59 12.05
C MET A 401 -44.31 -43.69 12.50
N THR A 402 -45.49 -44.28 12.71
CA THR A 402 -46.66 -43.58 13.27
C THR A 402 -46.92 -44.11 14.68
N VAL A 403 -47.04 -43.21 15.65
CA VAL A 403 -47.36 -43.58 17.03
C VAL A 403 -48.81 -44.09 17.08
N LYS A 404 -48.99 -45.35 17.45
CA LYS A 404 -50.32 -45.99 17.60
C LYS A 404 -50.59 -46.34 19.06
N GLU A 405 -51.86 -46.28 19.46
CA GLU A 405 -52.31 -46.71 20.78
C GLU A 405 -52.38 -48.24 20.80
N ASP A 406 -51.47 -48.90 21.53
CA ASP A 406 -51.32 -50.34 21.43
C ASP A 406 -52.18 -51.10 22.45
N GLY A 407 -52.97 -52.04 21.96
CA GLY A 407 -53.88 -52.90 22.73
C GLY A 407 -53.39 -54.33 22.91
N SER A 408 -52.13 -54.64 22.61
CA SER A 408 -51.63 -56.02 22.70
C SER A 408 -50.18 -56.11 23.15
N GLY A 409 -49.97 -56.48 24.42
CA GLY A 409 -48.67 -56.97 24.91
C GLY A 409 -48.61 -58.51 24.86
N LEU A 410 -47.52 -59.04 24.29
CA LEU A 410 -47.03 -60.38 24.62
C LEU A 410 -46.69 -60.38 26.13
N PHE A 411 -47.17 -61.35 26.90
CA PHE A 411 -46.92 -61.53 28.35
C PHE A 411 -47.84 -60.84 29.38
N GLY A 412 -49.12 -60.64 29.06
CA GLY A 412 -50.22 -60.93 30.00
C GLY A 412 -50.05 -60.65 31.51
N THR A 413 -49.60 -59.46 31.94
CA THR A 413 -49.73 -59.03 33.33
C THR A 413 -50.51 -57.71 33.40
N LYS A 414 -51.72 -57.79 33.98
CA LYS A 414 -52.48 -56.63 34.46
C LYS A 414 -51.77 -56.06 35.69
N PHE A 415 -51.05 -54.95 35.51
CA PHE A 415 -50.75 -54.05 36.62
C PHE A 415 -51.66 -52.82 36.54
N LEU A 416 -52.11 -52.44 37.73
CA LEU A 416 -53.32 -51.69 38.01
C LEU A 416 -53.14 -50.17 37.92
N GLU A 417 -54.31 -49.54 37.80
CA GLU A 417 -54.67 -48.18 38.19
C GLU A 417 -54.27 -47.00 37.29
N LYS A 418 -55.32 -46.25 36.95
CA LYS A 418 -55.31 -44.99 36.22
C LYS A 418 -54.31 -43.99 36.81
N VAL A 419 -53.32 -43.65 35.99
CA VAL A 419 -52.90 -42.25 35.81
C VAL A 419 -53.03 -41.98 34.31
N LYS A 420 -53.96 -41.09 33.95
CA LYS A 420 -53.85 -40.40 32.66
C LYS A 420 -52.57 -39.56 32.77
N GLU A 421 -51.74 -39.58 31.74
CA GLU A 421 -50.53 -38.76 31.53
C GLU A 421 -49.20 -39.48 31.82
N LYS A 422 -48.32 -39.41 30.81
CA LYS A 422 -46.91 -39.85 30.70
C LYS A 422 -46.66 -41.26 30.14
N TYR A 423 -46.22 -41.28 28.88
CA TYR A 423 -45.46 -42.38 28.32
C TYR A 423 -44.00 -41.91 28.25
N GLU A 424 -43.11 -42.58 29.00
CA GLU A 424 -41.66 -42.40 28.88
C GLU A 424 -41.19 -43.15 27.63
N ILE A 425 -40.45 -42.48 26.75
CA ILE A 425 -39.82 -43.11 25.59
C ILE A 425 -38.59 -43.90 26.11
N PRO A 426 -38.36 -45.15 25.67
CA PRO A 426 -37.09 -45.81 25.95
C PRO A 426 -35.93 -45.02 25.33
N VAL A 427 -34.78 -45.06 26.01
CA VAL A 427 -33.48 -44.64 25.50
C VAL A 427 -33.37 -45.00 24.02
N VAL A 428 -33.05 -44.01 23.18
CA VAL A 428 -32.64 -44.27 21.79
C VAL A 428 -31.33 -45.05 21.87
N GLU A 429 -31.42 -46.37 21.70
CA GLU A 429 -30.26 -47.20 21.44
C GLU A 429 -29.74 -46.81 20.06
N ILE A 430 -28.69 -45.98 20.03
CA ILE A 430 -27.94 -45.73 18.80
C ILE A 430 -27.04 -46.95 18.61
N VAL A 431 -27.53 -47.93 17.86
CA VAL A 431 -26.74 -49.08 17.42
C VAL A 431 -25.80 -48.60 16.32
N TYR A 432 -24.56 -48.29 16.68
CA TYR A 432 -23.47 -48.37 15.70
C TYR A 432 -23.18 -49.85 15.49
N THR A 433 -23.70 -50.42 14.39
CA THR A 433 -22.99 -51.57 13.83
C THR A 433 -21.72 -51.03 13.21
N SER A 434 -20.57 -51.65 13.48
CA SER A 434 -19.27 -51.33 12.88
C SER A 434 -19.22 -51.56 11.36
N ILE A 435 -20.39 -51.75 10.74
CA ILE A 435 -20.61 -51.96 9.31
C ILE A 435 -21.92 -51.28 8.95
N ASP A 436 -21.92 -49.95 9.00
CA ASP A 436 -22.79 -49.22 8.10
C ASP A 436 -22.25 -49.51 6.70
N ASN A 437 -23.00 -50.21 5.84
CA ASN A 437 -22.55 -50.60 4.50
C ASN A 437 -22.19 -49.40 3.59
N ILE A 438 -22.27 -48.16 4.09
CA ILE A 438 -22.03 -46.92 3.34
C ILE A 438 -21.39 -45.79 4.19
N GLY A 439 -20.63 -46.14 5.24
CA GLY A 439 -19.58 -45.27 5.82
C GLY A 439 -20.03 -44.01 6.58
N VAL A 440 -20.19 -44.10 7.90
CA VAL A 440 -19.72 -43.03 8.80
C VAL A 440 -18.35 -43.49 9.30
N ILE A 441 -17.29 -42.89 8.79
CA ILE A 441 -15.94 -43.18 9.26
C ILE A 441 -15.72 -42.34 10.51
N ALA A 442 -15.76 -42.96 11.68
CA ALA A 442 -15.11 -42.40 12.85
C ALA A 442 -13.61 -42.29 12.54
N GLU A 443 -13.06 -41.09 12.68
CA GLU A 443 -11.63 -40.81 12.50
C GLU A 443 -10.81 -41.81 13.35
N GLY A 444 -10.01 -42.66 12.69
CA GLY A 444 -9.20 -43.70 13.36
C GLY A 444 -9.70 -45.16 13.27
N ASN A 445 -10.73 -45.47 12.46
CA ASN A 445 -11.12 -46.87 12.22
C ASN A 445 -10.20 -47.58 11.20
N PRO A 446 -9.35 -48.55 11.60
CA PRO A 446 -8.40 -49.24 10.71
C PRO A 446 -9.05 -50.18 9.69
N ASN A 447 -10.36 -50.42 9.78
CA ASN A 447 -11.13 -51.27 8.87
C ASN A 447 -12.04 -50.50 7.91
N ALA A 448 -12.04 -49.16 7.96
CA ALA A 448 -12.78 -48.34 7.01
C ALA A 448 -12.07 -48.41 5.65
N LYS A 449 -12.76 -48.95 4.63
CA LYS A 449 -12.41 -48.61 3.25
C LYS A 449 -12.77 -47.14 3.05
N ASP A 450 -11.94 -46.40 2.33
CA ASP A 450 -12.23 -45.01 1.98
C ASP A 450 -13.55 -44.96 1.19
N VAL A 451 -14.62 -44.48 1.83
CA VAL A 451 -15.96 -44.32 1.22
C VAL A 451 -16.30 -42.83 1.05
N GLY A 452 -15.32 -41.95 1.23
CA GLY A 452 -15.47 -40.52 0.99
C GLY A 452 -15.59 -40.22 -0.50
N LEU A 453 -16.34 -39.18 -0.84
CA LEU A 453 -16.18 -38.56 -2.15
C LEU A 453 -14.76 -38.00 -2.25
N ASP A 454 -14.19 -38.02 -3.44
CA ASP A 454 -12.92 -37.37 -3.70
C ASP A 454 -13.11 -35.86 -3.49
N LYS A 455 -12.58 -35.35 -2.38
CA LYS A 455 -12.77 -33.98 -1.95
C LYS A 455 -12.28 -32.98 -3.00
N GLU A 456 -11.15 -33.26 -3.66
CA GLU A 456 -10.61 -32.38 -4.69
C GLU A 456 -11.56 -32.27 -5.88
N VAL A 457 -12.10 -33.41 -6.32
CA VAL A 457 -13.08 -33.45 -7.42
C VAL A 457 -14.39 -32.77 -7.04
N GLU A 458 -14.89 -32.93 -5.82
CA GLU A 458 -16.11 -32.26 -5.36
C GLU A 458 -15.93 -30.75 -5.19
N ASP A 459 -14.78 -30.29 -4.69
CA ASP A 459 -14.46 -28.87 -4.57
C ASP A 459 -14.40 -28.20 -5.97
N LEU A 460 -13.89 -28.89 -6.99
CA LEU A 460 -13.90 -28.41 -8.38
C LEU A 460 -15.31 -28.39 -8.99
N LYS A 461 -16.14 -29.40 -8.71
CA LYS A 461 -17.55 -29.44 -9.14
C LYS A 461 -18.33 -28.25 -8.56
N TYR A 462 -18.12 -27.95 -7.28
CA TYR A 462 -18.73 -26.81 -6.61
C TYR A 462 -18.31 -25.47 -7.25
N GLN A 463 -17.02 -25.28 -7.51
CA GLN A 463 -16.53 -24.07 -8.20
C GLN A 463 -17.10 -23.95 -9.61
N LEU A 464 -17.21 -25.06 -10.34
CA LEU A 464 -17.84 -25.06 -11.66
C LEU A 464 -19.34 -24.70 -11.58
N ASP A 465 -20.06 -25.18 -10.56
CA ASP A 465 -21.45 -24.79 -10.32
C ASP A 465 -21.59 -23.27 -10.09
N GLU A 466 -20.73 -22.67 -9.26
CA GLU A 466 -20.73 -21.22 -9.04
C GLU A 466 -20.48 -20.44 -10.33
N LEU A 467 -19.52 -20.88 -11.15
CA LEU A 467 -19.22 -20.23 -12.43
C LEU A 467 -20.36 -20.36 -13.44
N ILE A 468 -21.03 -21.52 -13.49
CA ILE A 468 -22.21 -21.73 -14.35
C ILE A 468 -23.34 -20.81 -13.91
N ASP A 469 -23.58 -20.68 -12.61
CA ASP A 469 -24.63 -19.82 -12.06
C ASP A 469 -24.35 -18.32 -12.34
N GLN A 470 -23.08 -17.90 -12.35
CA GLN A 470 -22.70 -16.53 -12.72
C GLN A 470 -22.89 -16.23 -14.22
N MET A 471 -22.83 -17.25 -15.07
CA MET A 471 -22.95 -17.12 -16.52
C MET A 471 -24.43 -17.04 -16.99
N GLN A 472 -25.38 -17.53 -16.18
CA GLN A 472 -26.83 -17.56 -16.48
C GLN A 472 -27.54 -16.29 -16.01
#